data_AF-A0A964G7N4-F1
#
_entry.id   AF-A0A964G7N4-F1
#
_cell.length_a   1.000
_cell.length_b   1.000
_cell.length_c   1.000
_cell.angle_alpha   90.00
_cell.angle_beta   90.00
_cell.angle_gamma   90.00
#
_symmetry.space_group_name_H-M   'P 1'
#
loop_
_entity.id
_entity.type
_entity.pdbx_description
1 polymer ?
#
loop_
_entity_poly.entity_id
_entity_poly.type
_entity_poly.pdbx_seq_one_letter_code
_entity_poly.pdbx_strand_id
1 'polypeptide(L)'
;MNEKHEYTASRTKYRLAHARVLEIVRIDGTVKSSSLIFRKEIDYRQSGNMVEWLHDGEKPDENTPFFVNYRLDAPMIITDINPGSVIRTIIESVALEIDYLYAQMNQIYNAGFIDTATGKSLDLVVSLLGITRKKAGFATGEVTFGRNGEPGEIEVSREAHVYDGKDRYMLKNPMAKIIKKVDGNAGKDQTIFVPGQDYIFSDNAVIWAESGRHPDIGSVFYIDYAANELISIPVDMRVSTYSRRPENLKIFRTTRKEILTKNSEGRWEVEVPVVAMSPGKQGNVFAGSLNVMPKPIMGIEYVINKKDIMNGTDDESDPELRERAKSALEKAGKATLISLKSAVQSVEGVTGEVKVEDQPDGVPGIVQIVASGGDDREIERVIEETRSAGIKVEFKRPIIVPLDIKLSIAVVEGIDRDEVRKEVDRMIRQYLGAMNIDDDVIHSQIIKSALGVQGVKDVHDVTINGKKENLVTNPDEKGEFRTLEIFLED
;
A
#
# COMPACT_ATOMS: atom_id res chain seq x y z
N MET A 1 9.92 47.43 -55.19
CA MET A 1 10.40 47.21 -56.57
C MET A 1 11.25 48.40 -56.97
N ASN A 2 12.28 48.22 -57.80
CA ASN A 2 13.10 49.30 -58.34
C ASN A 2 13.12 49.21 -59.86
N GLU A 3 12.74 50.28 -60.55
CA GLU A 3 12.56 50.30 -62.01
C GLU A 3 13.37 51.43 -62.64
N LYS A 4 14.10 51.12 -63.71
CA LYS A 4 14.93 52.09 -64.45
C LYS A 4 14.13 52.68 -65.61
N HIS A 5 14.12 54.00 -65.72
CA HIS A 5 13.63 54.73 -66.89
C HIS A 5 14.72 55.65 -67.43
N GLU A 6 14.68 55.96 -68.71
CA GLU A 6 15.54 56.98 -69.33
C GLU A 6 14.74 58.26 -69.54
N TYR A 7 15.29 59.39 -69.08
CA TYR A 7 14.62 60.67 -69.13
C TYR A 7 14.81 61.36 -70.49
N THR A 8 13.72 61.90 -71.01
CA THR A 8 13.67 62.71 -72.23
C THR A 8 12.80 63.93 -71.96
N ALA A 9 13.30 65.14 -72.27
CA ALA A 9 12.64 66.41 -71.96
C ALA A 9 11.29 66.59 -72.67
N SER A 10 11.07 65.87 -73.78
CA SER A 10 9.79 65.84 -74.50
C SER A 10 8.71 65.02 -73.77
N ARG A 11 9.07 64.25 -72.73
CA ARG A 11 8.18 63.34 -72.01
C ARG A 11 8.16 63.65 -70.52
N THR A 12 7.00 64.10 -70.05
CA THR A 12 6.77 64.46 -68.63
C THR A 12 6.19 63.32 -67.79
N LYS A 13 5.68 62.25 -68.42
CA LYS A 13 5.02 61.11 -67.74
C LYS A 13 5.64 59.77 -68.08
N TYR A 14 6.00 59.00 -67.05
CA TYR A 14 6.59 57.68 -67.16
C TYR A 14 5.72 56.66 -66.46
N ARG A 15 5.33 55.60 -67.17
CA ARG A 15 4.49 54.53 -66.63
C ARG A 15 5.38 53.45 -66.03
N LEU A 16 5.09 53.08 -64.79
CA LEU A 16 5.73 51.97 -64.09
C LEU A 16 5.17 50.64 -64.61
N ALA A 17 6.01 49.62 -64.66
CA ALA A 17 5.68 48.31 -65.23
C ALA A 17 4.47 47.64 -64.56
N HIS A 18 4.22 47.90 -63.28
CA HIS A 18 3.13 47.29 -62.53
C HIS A 18 1.88 48.18 -62.50
N ALA A 19 0.71 47.57 -62.71
CA ALA A 19 -0.57 48.30 -62.78
C ALA A 19 -1.07 48.81 -61.41
N ARG A 20 -0.68 48.16 -60.31
CA ARG A 20 -1.10 48.50 -58.94
C ARG A 20 0.10 48.90 -58.08
N VAL A 21 0.43 50.18 -58.15
CA VAL A 21 1.48 50.79 -57.32
C VAL A 21 0.81 51.47 -56.13
N LEU A 22 1.11 51.01 -54.92
CA LEU A 22 0.60 51.62 -53.68
C LEU A 22 1.21 53.01 -53.52
N GLU A 23 2.54 53.07 -53.54
CA GLU A 23 3.27 54.30 -53.35
C GLU A 23 4.66 54.25 -53.98
N ILE A 24 5.06 55.33 -54.65
CA ILE A 24 6.45 55.63 -54.99
C ILE A 24 7.14 56.14 -53.72
N VAL A 25 8.13 55.37 -53.28
CA VAL A 25 8.90 55.62 -52.07
C VAL A 25 10.04 56.59 -52.34
N ARG A 26 10.70 56.46 -53.50
CA ARG A 26 11.90 57.24 -53.84
C ARG A 26 12.13 57.27 -55.35
N ILE A 27 12.62 58.41 -55.85
CA ILE A 27 13.18 58.50 -57.20
C ILE A 27 14.57 59.12 -57.10
N ASP A 28 15.56 58.48 -57.73
CA ASP A 28 16.90 59.04 -57.88
C ASP A 28 17.36 59.03 -59.33
N GLY A 29 18.19 60.00 -59.70
CA GLY A 29 18.70 60.17 -61.06
C GLY A 29 19.83 61.20 -61.08
N THR A 30 20.25 61.61 -62.28
CA THR A 30 21.40 62.52 -62.44
C THR A 30 20.93 63.90 -62.84
N VAL A 31 21.42 64.94 -62.16
CA VAL A 31 21.18 66.36 -62.49
C VAL A 31 22.53 67.09 -62.48
N LYS A 32 22.87 67.81 -63.56
CA LYS A 32 24.18 68.47 -63.76
C LYS A 32 25.37 67.55 -63.45
N SER A 33 25.31 66.32 -63.94
CA SER A 33 26.34 65.28 -63.73
C SER A 33 26.55 64.82 -62.28
N SER A 34 25.63 65.12 -61.36
CA SER A 34 25.63 64.62 -59.96
C SER A 34 24.34 63.87 -59.65
N SER A 35 24.40 62.84 -58.79
CA SER A 35 23.19 62.09 -58.41
C SER A 35 22.35 62.86 -57.40
N LEU A 36 21.04 62.98 -57.68
CA LEU A 36 20.06 63.66 -56.86
C LEU A 36 18.88 62.73 -56.56
N ILE A 37 18.35 62.83 -55.34
CA ILE A 37 17.07 62.23 -54.96
C ILE A 37 15.98 63.29 -55.14
N PHE A 38 15.01 63.00 -56.01
CA PHE A 38 13.92 63.92 -56.31
C PHE A 38 12.85 63.89 -55.22
N ARG A 39 12.22 65.04 -54.97
CA ARG A 39 11.23 65.21 -53.90
C ARG A 39 9.81 65.09 -54.46
N LYS A 40 9.00 64.28 -53.79
CA LYS A 40 7.58 64.08 -54.13
C LYS A 40 6.78 65.37 -53.91
N GLU A 41 5.84 65.66 -54.80
CA GLU A 41 5.03 66.88 -54.92
C GLU A 41 5.82 68.20 -55.13
N ILE A 42 7.13 68.15 -55.27
CA ILE A 42 7.98 69.30 -55.62
C ILE A 42 8.62 69.09 -56.99
N ASP A 43 9.33 67.96 -57.15
CA ASP A 43 10.05 67.62 -58.38
C ASP A 43 9.20 66.70 -59.27
N TYR A 44 8.50 65.74 -58.66
CA TYR A 44 7.57 64.84 -59.34
C TYR A 44 6.33 64.57 -58.48
N ARG A 45 5.26 64.09 -59.09
CA ARG A 45 4.10 63.54 -58.38
C ARG A 45 3.75 62.14 -58.87
N GLN A 46 3.09 61.36 -58.02
CA GLN A 46 2.54 60.07 -58.40
C GLN A 46 1.11 60.23 -58.91
N SER A 47 0.82 59.71 -60.10
CA SER A 47 -0.54 59.67 -60.67
C SER A 47 -0.87 58.23 -61.03
N GLY A 48 -1.55 57.53 -60.11
CA GLY A 48 -1.79 56.09 -60.21
C GLY A 48 -0.48 55.30 -60.25
N ASN A 49 -0.23 54.60 -61.35
CA ASN A 49 1.00 53.84 -61.60
C ASN A 49 2.03 54.61 -62.47
N MET A 50 1.96 55.94 -62.49
CA MET A 50 2.86 56.77 -63.29
C MET A 50 3.59 57.80 -62.43
N VAL A 51 4.82 58.10 -62.84
CA VAL A 51 5.61 59.24 -62.38
C VAL A 51 5.33 60.41 -63.32
N GLU A 52 4.90 61.53 -62.78
CA GLU A 52 4.70 62.78 -63.51
C GLU A 52 5.67 63.84 -63.01
N TRP A 53 6.59 64.29 -63.86
CA TRP A 53 7.54 65.34 -63.54
C TRP A 53 6.85 66.71 -63.56
N LEU A 54 7.02 67.51 -62.51
CA LEU A 54 6.38 68.82 -62.37
C LEU A 54 7.15 69.89 -63.14
N HIS A 55 6.45 70.86 -63.74
CA HIS A 55 7.08 71.85 -64.63
C HIS A 55 8.16 72.67 -63.91
N ASP A 56 7.91 73.10 -62.67
CA ASP A 56 8.80 73.95 -61.87
C ASP A 56 9.82 73.16 -61.03
N GLY A 57 9.74 71.84 -61.06
CA GLY A 57 10.61 70.94 -60.29
C GLY A 57 11.93 70.60 -60.98
N GLU A 58 12.93 70.15 -60.20
CA GLU A 58 14.17 69.63 -60.77
C GLU A 58 13.91 68.29 -61.49
N LYS A 59 14.56 68.08 -62.63
CA LYS A 59 14.36 66.90 -63.50
C LYS A 59 15.71 66.31 -63.87
N PRO A 60 15.77 65.00 -64.16
CA PRO A 60 17.01 64.38 -64.63
C PRO A 60 17.56 65.07 -65.90
N ASP A 61 18.87 64.98 -66.10
CA ASP A 61 19.52 65.46 -67.33
C ASP A 61 19.04 64.66 -68.55
N GLU A 62 19.01 65.29 -69.72
CA GLU A 62 18.56 64.67 -70.97
C GLU A 62 19.32 63.38 -71.28
N ASN A 63 18.59 62.32 -71.65
CA ASN A 63 19.11 60.98 -71.96
C ASN A 63 19.87 60.31 -70.80
N THR A 64 19.61 60.71 -69.55
CA THR A 64 20.14 60.04 -68.37
C THR A 64 19.10 59.15 -67.71
N PRO A 65 19.53 58.04 -67.06
CA PRO A 65 18.60 57.17 -66.36
C PRO A 65 18.20 57.73 -65.00
N PHE A 66 16.96 57.45 -64.61
CA PHE A 66 16.47 57.60 -63.26
C PHE A 66 15.82 56.30 -62.79
N PHE A 67 15.87 56.06 -61.48
CA PHE A 67 15.40 54.84 -60.83
C PHE A 67 14.25 55.16 -59.89
N VAL A 68 13.14 54.44 -60.06
CA VAL A 68 11.92 54.62 -59.28
C VAL A 68 11.75 53.43 -58.36
N ASN A 69 11.82 53.68 -57.06
CA ASN A 69 11.57 52.70 -56.03
C ASN A 69 10.12 52.83 -55.52
N TYR A 70 9.34 51.77 -55.65
CA TYR A 70 7.92 51.79 -55.29
C TYR A 70 7.44 50.50 -54.62
N ARG A 71 6.40 50.62 -53.79
CA ARG A 71 5.70 49.51 -53.15
C ARG A 71 4.47 49.11 -53.94
N LEU A 72 4.22 47.81 -54.03
CA LEU A 72 3.03 47.25 -54.67
C LEU A 72 1.89 47.17 -53.65
N ASP A 73 0.67 47.37 -54.12
CA ASP A 73 -0.53 47.08 -53.33
C ASP A 73 -0.90 45.60 -53.52
N ALA A 74 -0.23 44.73 -52.77
CA ALA A 74 -0.50 43.30 -52.76
C ALA A 74 -1.08 42.89 -51.40
N PRO A 75 -2.28 42.30 -51.33
CA PRO A 75 -2.75 41.74 -50.08
C PRO A 75 -1.82 40.59 -49.64
N MET A 76 -1.38 40.59 -48.39
CA MET A 76 -0.68 39.43 -47.81
C MET A 76 -1.73 38.35 -47.54
N ILE A 77 -1.80 37.33 -48.39
CA ILE A 77 -2.87 36.30 -48.34
C ILE A 77 -2.38 35.08 -47.57
N ILE A 78 -2.61 35.08 -46.26
CA ILE A 78 -2.94 33.87 -45.50
C ILE A 78 -4.23 34.22 -44.76
N THR A 79 -5.39 34.01 -45.41
CA THR A 79 -6.68 34.48 -44.90
C THR A 79 -7.72 33.37 -44.72
N ASP A 80 -7.48 32.16 -45.23
CA ASP A 80 -8.44 31.06 -45.15
C ASP A 80 -8.21 30.17 -43.93
N ILE A 81 -8.97 30.46 -42.86
CA ILE A 81 -8.95 29.76 -41.57
C ILE A 81 -10.18 28.83 -41.38
N ASN A 82 -10.92 28.55 -42.46
CA ASN A 82 -12.11 27.70 -42.40
C ASN A 82 -11.72 26.20 -42.27
N PRO A 83 -12.60 25.37 -41.67
CA PRO A 83 -12.40 23.92 -41.63
C PRO A 83 -12.12 23.34 -43.04
N GLY A 84 -11.03 22.57 -43.18
CA GLY A 84 -10.61 21.97 -44.46
C GLY A 84 -9.58 22.77 -45.27
N SER A 85 -9.24 24.01 -44.87
CA SER A 85 -8.13 24.77 -45.45
C SER A 85 -6.77 24.15 -45.12
N VAL A 86 -5.83 24.18 -46.07
CA VAL A 86 -4.45 23.69 -45.87
C VAL A 86 -3.77 24.37 -44.69
N ILE A 87 -3.98 25.67 -44.49
CA ILE A 87 -3.39 26.43 -43.38
C ILE A 87 -3.96 25.96 -42.05
N ARG A 88 -5.28 25.77 -41.98
CA ARG A 88 -5.92 25.27 -40.77
C ARG A 88 -5.47 23.85 -40.45
N THR A 89 -5.36 22.97 -41.44
CA THR A 89 -4.84 21.60 -41.24
C THR A 89 -3.42 21.63 -40.65
N ILE A 90 -2.53 22.49 -41.16
CA ILE A 90 -1.17 22.63 -40.62
C ILE A 90 -1.20 23.13 -39.17
N ILE A 91 -2.01 24.16 -38.87
CA ILE A 91 -2.13 24.71 -37.51
C ILE A 91 -2.71 23.66 -36.56
N GLU A 92 -3.77 22.94 -36.95
CA GLU A 92 -4.38 21.89 -36.15
C GLU A 92 -3.42 20.72 -35.91
N SER A 93 -2.63 20.30 -36.91
CA SER A 93 -1.59 19.29 -36.72
C SER A 93 -0.53 19.73 -35.70
N VAL A 94 -0.03 20.96 -35.78
CA VAL A 94 0.92 21.49 -34.81
C VAL A 94 0.29 21.65 -33.43
N ALA A 95 -0.96 22.11 -33.36
CA ALA A 95 -1.69 22.26 -32.10
C ALA A 95 -1.93 20.91 -31.42
N LEU A 96 -2.22 19.83 -32.17
CA LEU A 96 -2.35 18.48 -31.64
C LEU A 96 -1.04 17.98 -31.02
N GLU A 97 0.11 18.22 -31.66
CA GLU A 97 1.42 17.88 -31.11
C GLU A 97 1.72 18.68 -29.84
N ILE A 98 1.39 19.98 -29.83
CA ILE A 98 1.54 20.83 -28.64
C ILE A 98 0.64 20.32 -27.50
N ASP A 99 -0.64 20.03 -27.76
CA ASP A 99 -1.57 19.49 -26.78
C ASP A 99 -1.06 18.17 -26.18
N TYR A 100 -0.54 17.27 -27.03
CA TYR A 100 0.08 16.03 -26.59
C TYR A 100 1.29 16.28 -25.67
N LEU A 101 2.18 17.22 -26.02
CA LEU A 101 3.32 17.59 -25.17
C LEU A 101 2.86 18.18 -23.82
N TYR A 102 1.84 19.05 -23.82
CA TYR A 102 1.28 19.59 -22.58
C TYR A 102 0.65 18.49 -21.72
N ALA A 103 -0.06 17.52 -22.32
CA ALA A 103 -0.59 16.37 -21.62
C ALA A 103 0.53 15.53 -20.96
N GLN A 104 1.63 15.28 -21.67
CA GLN A 104 2.80 14.59 -21.13
C GLN A 104 3.47 15.37 -19.99
N MET A 105 3.64 16.69 -20.15
CA MET A 105 4.20 17.55 -19.09
C MET A 105 3.33 17.53 -17.83
N ASN A 106 2.01 17.57 -17.98
CA ASN A 106 1.09 17.48 -16.85
C ASN A 106 1.19 16.12 -16.14
N GLN A 107 1.37 15.02 -16.88
CA GLN A 107 1.63 13.70 -16.25
C GLN A 107 2.94 13.69 -15.46
N ILE A 108 4.00 14.30 -15.98
CA ILE A 108 5.29 14.41 -15.26
C ILE A 108 5.15 15.26 -14.00
N TYR A 109 4.44 16.38 -14.09
CA TYR A 109 4.15 17.24 -12.94
C TYR A 109 3.40 16.47 -11.84
N ASN A 110 2.31 15.79 -12.21
CA ASN A 110 1.52 14.98 -11.28
C ASN A 110 2.28 13.77 -10.73
N ALA A 111 3.27 13.25 -11.46
CA ALA A 111 4.12 12.16 -10.96
C ALA A 111 5.05 12.58 -9.80
N GLY A 112 5.20 13.88 -9.52
CA GLY A 112 6.03 14.40 -8.44
C GLY A 112 5.35 14.46 -7.06
N PHE A 113 4.03 14.31 -6.99
CA PHE A 113 3.28 14.42 -5.74
C PHE A 113 2.81 13.06 -5.24
N ILE A 114 2.91 12.83 -3.93
CA ILE A 114 2.49 11.57 -3.31
C ILE A 114 1.03 11.22 -3.59
N ASP A 115 0.15 12.23 -3.70
CA ASP A 115 -1.28 12.05 -3.94
C ASP A 115 -1.61 11.57 -5.36
N THR A 116 -0.88 12.05 -6.36
CA THR A 116 -1.18 11.83 -7.77
C THR A 116 -0.22 10.87 -8.46
N ALA A 117 0.96 10.63 -7.91
CA ALA A 117 1.94 9.71 -8.47
C ALA A 117 1.42 8.26 -8.42
N THR A 118 1.74 7.49 -9.45
CA THR A 118 1.38 6.06 -9.58
C THR A 118 2.57 5.22 -10.01
N GLY A 119 2.53 3.92 -9.73
CA GLY A 119 3.54 2.94 -10.11
C GLY A 119 4.96 3.34 -9.67
N LYS A 120 5.90 3.31 -10.60
CA LYS A 120 7.32 3.59 -10.33
C LYS A 120 7.57 5.01 -9.84
N SER A 121 6.77 5.99 -10.30
CA SER A 121 6.91 7.37 -9.83
C SER A 121 6.54 7.49 -8.36
N LEU A 122 5.47 6.81 -7.92
CA LEU A 122 5.10 6.76 -6.50
C LEU A 122 6.20 6.10 -5.68
N ASP A 123 6.77 4.99 -6.16
CA ASP A 123 7.89 4.31 -5.49
C ASP A 123 9.09 5.24 -5.28
N LEU A 124 9.41 6.08 -6.27
CA LEU A 124 10.49 7.07 -6.16
C LEU A 124 10.15 8.18 -5.17
N VAL A 125 8.93 8.70 -5.19
CA VAL A 125 8.49 9.75 -4.25
C VAL A 125 8.57 9.25 -2.81
N VAL A 126 8.02 8.06 -2.51
CA VAL A 126 8.04 7.52 -1.14
C VAL A 126 9.44 7.06 -0.71
N SER A 127 10.35 6.77 -1.65
CA SER A 127 11.73 6.43 -1.33
C SER A 127 12.49 7.58 -0.65
N LEU A 128 12.09 8.83 -0.89
CA LEU A 128 12.61 10.01 -0.19
C LEU A 128 12.33 9.95 1.31
N LEU A 129 11.27 9.24 1.72
CA LEU A 129 10.89 9.00 3.12
C LEU A 129 11.55 7.73 3.68
N GLY A 130 12.44 7.07 2.94
CA GLY A 130 13.03 5.78 3.30
C GLY A 130 12.04 4.61 3.22
N ILE A 131 10.91 4.79 2.54
CA ILE A 131 9.85 3.79 2.42
C ILE A 131 10.00 3.03 1.10
N THR A 132 9.91 1.70 1.17
CA THR A 132 9.87 0.83 -0.01
C THR A 132 8.55 0.07 -0.06
N ARG A 133 8.09 -0.24 -1.28
CA ARG A 133 6.86 -1.00 -1.51
C ARG A 133 7.02 -2.44 -1.02
N LYS A 134 6.02 -2.93 -0.27
CA LYS A 134 6.00 -4.33 0.14
C LYS A 134 5.71 -5.22 -1.07
N LYS A 135 6.58 -6.19 -1.31
CA LYS A 135 6.43 -7.17 -2.39
C LYS A 135 5.57 -8.34 -1.95
N ALA A 136 4.99 -9.03 -2.93
CA ALA A 136 4.18 -10.21 -2.71
C ALA A 136 4.97 -11.28 -1.94
N GLY A 137 4.36 -11.75 -0.85
CA GLY A 137 4.88 -12.83 -0.02
C GLY A 137 4.44 -14.19 -0.54
N PHE A 138 5.24 -15.22 -0.29
CA PHE A 138 4.86 -16.59 -0.58
C PHE A 138 4.06 -17.17 0.58
N ALA A 139 3.00 -17.91 0.26
CA ALA A 139 2.27 -18.67 1.27
C ALA A 139 3.19 -19.78 1.82
N THR A 140 3.30 -19.89 3.14
CA THR A 140 4.13 -20.88 3.83
C THR A 140 3.32 -21.58 4.90
N GLY A 141 3.51 -22.88 5.04
CA GLY A 141 2.79 -23.68 6.02
C GLY A 141 3.39 -25.07 6.12
N GLU A 142 2.63 -25.99 6.70
CA GLU A 142 3.06 -27.38 6.88
C GLU A 142 2.11 -28.33 6.16
N VAL A 143 2.69 -29.40 5.61
CA VAL A 143 1.99 -30.46 4.92
C VAL A 143 2.37 -31.78 5.55
N THR A 144 1.37 -32.61 5.83
CA THR A 144 1.54 -33.95 6.38
C THR A 144 1.68 -34.94 5.24
N PHE A 145 2.78 -35.70 5.22
CA PHE A 145 2.94 -36.88 4.40
C PHE A 145 2.68 -38.10 5.24
N GLY A 146 1.99 -39.10 4.69
CA GLY A 146 1.68 -40.30 5.45
C GLY A 146 1.41 -41.55 4.62
N ARG A 147 1.30 -42.65 5.34
CA ARG A 147 0.89 -43.97 4.83
C ARG A 147 0.02 -44.67 5.87
N ASN A 148 -0.88 -45.53 5.41
CA ASN A 148 -1.78 -46.27 6.30
C ASN A 148 -1.10 -47.51 6.90
N GLY A 149 -0.23 -48.17 6.14
CA GLY A 149 0.50 -49.35 6.61
C GLY A 149 1.83 -49.02 7.29
N GLU A 150 2.40 -49.96 8.03
CA GLU A 150 3.77 -49.83 8.52
C GLU A 150 4.80 -49.88 7.36
N PRO A 151 5.92 -49.12 7.39
CA PRO A 151 6.99 -49.26 6.42
C PRO A 151 7.53 -50.69 6.36
N GLY A 152 8.01 -51.09 5.18
CA GLY A 152 8.59 -52.42 4.97
C GLY A 152 9.72 -52.71 5.96
N GLU A 153 9.90 -53.98 6.31
CA GLU A 153 10.99 -54.39 7.19
C GLU A 153 12.22 -54.69 6.35
N ILE A 154 13.36 -54.13 6.77
CA ILE A 154 14.67 -54.36 6.17
C ILE A 154 15.58 -55.03 7.19
N GLU A 155 16.50 -55.84 6.68
CA GLU A 155 17.58 -56.42 7.47
C GLU A 155 18.84 -55.61 7.26
N VAL A 156 19.35 -55.01 8.34
CA VAL A 156 20.65 -54.34 8.34
C VAL A 156 21.65 -55.33 8.90
N SER A 157 22.58 -55.76 8.04
CA SER A 157 23.64 -56.68 8.43
C SER A 157 24.96 -55.94 8.62
N ARG A 158 25.66 -56.30 9.69
CA ARG A 158 27.02 -55.91 10.06
C ARG A 158 27.21 -54.40 10.17
N GLU A 159 26.31 -53.71 10.87
CA GLU A 159 26.55 -52.33 11.23
C GLU A 159 27.73 -52.25 12.21
N ALA A 160 28.83 -51.64 11.76
CA ALA A 160 30.07 -51.56 12.52
C ALA A 160 30.06 -50.38 13.50
N HIS A 161 30.48 -50.65 14.74
CA HIS A 161 30.70 -49.69 15.81
C HIS A 161 32.07 -49.91 16.43
N VAL A 162 32.79 -48.83 16.76
CA VAL A 162 34.06 -48.92 17.49
C VAL A 162 33.74 -48.84 18.98
N TYR A 163 34.20 -49.81 19.76
CA TYR A 163 34.02 -49.80 21.20
C TYR A 163 35.05 -48.88 21.85
N ASP A 164 34.60 -47.75 22.39
CA ASP A 164 35.43 -46.73 23.04
C ASP A 164 35.33 -46.77 24.59
N GLY A 165 34.70 -47.82 25.12
CA GLY A 165 34.46 -48.00 26.56
C GLY A 165 33.20 -47.29 27.08
N LYS A 166 32.40 -46.65 26.22
CA LYS A 166 31.07 -46.19 26.60
C LYS A 166 30.11 -47.36 26.70
N ASP A 167 29.07 -47.19 27.51
CA ASP A 167 28.04 -48.21 27.66
C ASP A 167 26.97 -48.15 26.56
N ARG A 168 26.79 -47.01 25.87
CA ARG A 168 25.67 -46.80 24.92
C ARG A 168 26.14 -46.47 23.50
N TYR A 169 25.62 -47.23 22.52
CA TYR A 169 25.90 -47.03 21.09
C TYR A 169 24.60 -46.97 20.28
N MET A 170 24.36 -45.85 19.60
CA MET A 170 23.15 -45.64 18.79
C MET A 170 23.26 -46.29 17.41
N LEU A 171 22.19 -46.94 16.96
CA LEU A 171 22.11 -47.49 15.62
C LEU A 171 21.88 -46.38 14.57
N LYS A 172 22.43 -46.56 13.37
CA LYS A 172 22.25 -45.60 12.26
C LYS A 172 20.81 -45.48 11.80
N ASN A 173 20.05 -46.57 11.82
CA ASN A 173 18.62 -46.53 11.54
C ASN A 173 17.84 -46.31 12.85
N PRO A 174 17.16 -45.16 13.04
CA PRO A 174 16.37 -44.86 14.24
C PRO A 174 15.15 -45.76 14.47
N MET A 175 14.79 -46.61 13.50
CA MET A 175 13.61 -47.48 13.55
C MET A 175 13.99 -48.96 13.68
N ALA A 176 15.09 -49.25 14.39
CA ALA A 176 15.44 -50.63 14.71
C ALA A 176 14.39 -51.24 15.65
N LYS A 177 13.90 -52.42 15.28
CA LYS A 177 12.90 -53.17 16.04
C LYS A 177 13.55 -54.21 16.93
N ILE A 178 14.40 -55.05 16.33
CA ILE A 178 14.94 -56.25 16.97
C ILE A 178 16.41 -56.38 16.59
N ILE A 179 17.27 -56.53 17.59
CA ILE A 179 18.65 -56.95 17.39
C ILE A 179 18.67 -58.46 17.12
N LYS A 180 19.20 -58.86 15.98
CA LYS A 180 19.35 -60.28 15.62
C LYS A 180 20.64 -60.86 16.19
N LYS A 181 21.73 -60.09 16.13
CA LYS A 181 23.06 -60.55 16.56
C LYS A 181 23.96 -59.37 16.88
N VAL A 182 24.78 -59.52 17.91
CA VAL A 182 25.91 -58.63 18.19
C VAL A 182 27.16 -59.51 18.31
N ASP A 183 28.17 -59.25 17.50
CA ASP A 183 29.45 -59.96 17.56
C ASP A 183 30.65 -59.04 17.41
N GLY A 184 31.75 -59.37 18.08
CA GLY A 184 32.97 -58.57 18.09
C GLY A 184 34.10 -59.30 18.78
N ASN A 185 35.25 -58.65 18.94
CA ASN A 185 36.39 -59.24 19.64
C ASN A 185 36.26 -58.96 21.14
N ALA A 186 36.40 -60.01 21.96
CA ALA A 186 36.53 -59.90 23.40
C ALA A 186 37.65 -60.86 23.86
N GLY A 187 38.78 -60.32 24.30
CA GLY A 187 39.98 -61.08 24.60
C GLY A 187 40.76 -61.51 23.35
N LYS A 188 40.92 -62.83 23.14
CA LYS A 188 41.63 -63.38 21.96
C LYS A 188 40.70 -63.97 20.90
N ASP A 189 39.41 -64.03 21.18
CA ASP A 189 38.43 -64.76 20.38
C ASP A 189 37.29 -63.84 19.90
N GLN A 190 36.70 -64.20 18.76
CA GLN A 190 35.47 -63.59 18.29
C GLN A 190 34.30 -64.08 19.16
N THR A 191 33.60 -63.15 19.78
CA THR A 191 32.52 -63.41 20.73
C THR A 191 31.19 -62.93 20.16
N ILE A 192 30.17 -63.78 20.28
CA ILE A 192 28.76 -63.37 20.12
C ILE A 192 28.25 -62.99 21.50
N PHE A 193 27.75 -61.77 21.61
CA PHE A 193 27.25 -61.21 22.86
C PHE A 193 25.77 -61.59 23.04
N VAL A 194 25.38 -61.86 24.29
CA VAL A 194 24.06 -62.38 24.64
C VAL A 194 23.13 -61.24 25.09
N PRO A 195 21.96 -61.05 24.47
CA PRO A 195 20.99 -60.04 24.90
C PRO A 195 20.46 -60.35 26.32
N GLY A 196 20.31 -59.32 27.15
CA GLY A 196 19.89 -59.40 28.55
C GLY A 196 21.01 -59.75 29.54
N GLN A 197 22.15 -60.27 29.05
CA GLN A 197 23.32 -60.58 29.87
C GLN A 197 24.50 -59.64 29.56
N ASP A 198 24.88 -59.57 28.29
CA ASP A 198 26.01 -58.76 27.83
C ASP A 198 25.54 -57.35 27.42
N TYR A 199 24.37 -57.24 26.80
CA TYR A 199 23.77 -55.96 26.40
C TYR A 199 22.24 -55.97 26.47
N ILE A 200 21.63 -54.80 26.50
CA ILE A 200 20.20 -54.58 26.30
C ILE A 200 19.98 -53.66 25.09
N PHE A 201 18.83 -53.78 24.43
CA PHE A 201 18.43 -52.87 23.36
C PHE A 201 17.29 -51.98 23.87
N SER A 202 17.53 -50.67 23.91
CA SER A 202 16.54 -49.68 24.31
C SER A 202 16.83 -48.35 23.62
N ASP A 203 15.79 -47.58 23.31
CA ASP A 203 15.89 -46.23 22.72
C ASP A 203 16.82 -46.17 21.50
N ASN A 204 16.66 -47.13 20.59
CA ASN A 204 17.47 -47.26 19.38
C ASN A 204 18.99 -47.39 19.63
N ALA A 205 19.38 -47.90 20.80
CA ALA A 205 20.77 -48.09 21.17
C ALA A 205 20.99 -49.48 21.76
N VAL A 206 22.17 -50.03 21.46
CA VAL A 206 22.73 -51.15 22.21
C VAL A 206 23.42 -50.57 23.43
N ILE A 207 23.00 -51.01 24.61
CA ILE A 207 23.51 -50.59 25.90
C ILE A 207 24.18 -51.80 26.55
N TRP A 208 25.49 -51.72 26.77
CA TRP A 208 26.25 -52.77 27.42
C TRP A 208 25.93 -52.85 28.91
N ALA A 209 25.83 -54.06 29.44
CA ALA A 209 25.59 -54.30 30.86
C ALA A 209 26.89 -54.13 31.66
N GLU A 210 26.84 -53.53 32.85
CA GLU A 210 28.04 -53.32 33.69
C GLU A 210 28.75 -54.63 34.05
N SER A 211 28.00 -55.71 34.30
CA SER A 211 28.53 -57.03 34.65
C SER A 211 28.63 -58.00 33.46
N GLY A 212 28.33 -57.52 32.24
CA GLY A 212 28.34 -58.31 31.02
C GLY A 212 29.75 -58.48 30.43
N ARG A 213 29.87 -59.26 29.35
CA ARG A 213 31.07 -59.22 28.50
C ARG A 213 30.97 -58.05 27.53
N HIS A 214 32.08 -57.36 27.31
CA HIS A 214 32.21 -56.22 26.41
C HIS A 214 33.19 -56.52 25.28
N PRO A 215 33.10 -55.82 24.14
CA PRO A 215 34.17 -55.80 23.17
C PRO A 215 35.46 -55.23 23.76
N ASP A 216 36.60 -55.59 23.20
CA ASP A 216 37.88 -55.00 23.60
C ASP A 216 37.91 -53.51 23.24
N ILE A 217 38.46 -52.67 24.13
CA ILE A 217 38.60 -51.23 23.90
C ILE A 217 39.42 -50.99 22.62
N GLY A 218 38.86 -50.19 21.70
CA GLY A 218 39.44 -49.89 20.39
C GLY A 218 39.13 -50.92 19.30
N SER A 219 38.43 -52.02 19.63
CA SER A 219 37.98 -53.00 18.64
C SER A 219 36.65 -52.61 17.98
N VAL A 220 36.35 -53.22 16.84
CA VAL A 220 35.06 -53.06 16.14
C VAL A 220 34.15 -54.21 16.51
N PHE A 221 32.92 -53.90 16.89
CA PHE A 221 31.83 -54.85 17.00
C PHE A 221 30.76 -54.56 15.94
N TYR A 222 30.02 -55.59 15.57
CA TYR A 222 29.04 -55.58 14.50
C TYR A 222 27.68 -55.91 15.07
N ILE A 223 26.66 -55.20 14.58
CA ILE A 223 25.28 -55.42 14.96
C ILE A 223 24.48 -55.77 13.71
N ASP A 224 23.82 -56.93 13.75
CA ASP A 224 22.77 -57.31 12.80
C ASP A 224 21.42 -57.05 13.44
N TYR A 225 20.52 -56.34 12.76
CA TYR A 225 19.21 -56.00 13.29
C TYR A 225 18.15 -55.89 12.18
N ALA A 226 16.90 -56.06 12.57
CA ALA A 226 15.76 -55.77 11.73
C ALA A 226 15.19 -54.39 12.07
N ALA A 227 14.85 -53.61 11.05
CA ALA A 227 14.36 -52.25 11.19
C ALA A 227 13.30 -51.93 10.15
N ASN A 228 12.50 -50.89 10.39
CA ASN A 228 11.67 -50.33 9.33
C ASN A 228 12.56 -49.60 8.30
N GLU A 229 12.16 -49.68 7.03
CA GLU A 229 12.74 -48.90 5.95
C GLU A 229 12.61 -47.39 6.24
N LEU A 230 13.70 -46.65 6.06
CA LEU A 230 13.71 -45.21 6.23
C LEU A 230 13.16 -44.51 4.99
N ILE A 231 11.93 -44.00 5.10
CA ILE A 231 11.30 -43.22 4.04
C ILE A 231 11.58 -41.74 4.30
N SER A 232 12.36 -41.14 3.41
CA SER A 232 12.72 -39.73 3.49
C SER A 232 11.90 -38.88 2.51
N ILE A 233 11.36 -37.78 3.02
CA ILE A 233 10.79 -36.70 2.24
C ILE A 233 11.93 -35.72 1.94
N PRO A 234 12.37 -35.56 0.68
CA PRO A 234 13.47 -34.66 0.35
C PRO A 234 13.01 -33.20 0.34
N VAL A 235 13.99 -32.29 0.36
CA VAL A 235 13.77 -30.86 0.04
C VAL A 235 13.39 -30.70 -1.45
N ASP A 236 12.67 -29.63 -1.77
CA ASP A 236 12.21 -29.29 -3.13
C ASP A 236 11.26 -30.32 -3.77
N MET A 237 10.66 -31.20 -2.97
CA MET A 237 9.57 -32.05 -3.41
C MET A 237 8.32 -31.20 -3.68
N ARG A 238 7.65 -31.44 -4.81
CA ARG A 238 6.43 -30.71 -5.19
C ARG A 238 5.18 -31.42 -4.70
N VAL A 239 4.28 -30.63 -4.09
CA VAL A 239 2.91 -31.03 -3.74
C VAL A 239 1.95 -30.00 -4.32
N SER A 240 0.73 -30.41 -4.65
CA SER A 240 -0.22 -29.50 -5.29
C SER A 240 -1.65 -29.77 -4.89
N THR A 241 -2.51 -28.78 -5.17
CA THR A 241 -3.95 -29.01 -5.22
C THR A 241 -4.32 -29.87 -6.41
N TYR A 242 -5.50 -30.49 -6.36
CA TYR A 242 -6.13 -31.04 -7.55
C TYR A 242 -6.85 -29.94 -8.34
N SER A 243 -6.60 -29.86 -9.64
CA SER A 243 -7.37 -29.02 -10.57
C SER A 243 -7.40 -29.66 -11.95
N ARG A 244 -8.53 -29.55 -12.65
CA ARG A 244 -8.66 -29.97 -14.06
C ARG A 244 -8.00 -29.00 -15.03
N ARG A 245 -7.75 -27.77 -14.59
CA ARG A 245 -7.15 -26.67 -15.35
C ARG A 245 -5.77 -26.36 -14.79
N PRO A 246 -4.68 -26.52 -15.56
CA PRO A 246 -3.32 -26.31 -15.07
C PRO A 246 -3.06 -24.93 -14.46
N GLU A 247 -3.70 -23.89 -14.99
CA GLU A 247 -3.61 -22.51 -14.53
C GLU A 247 -4.13 -22.29 -13.10
N ASN A 248 -5.00 -23.18 -12.61
CA ASN A 248 -5.55 -23.13 -11.25
C ASN A 248 -4.79 -24.03 -10.27
N LEU A 249 -3.73 -24.74 -10.72
CA LEU A 249 -2.92 -25.56 -9.84
C LEU A 249 -2.09 -24.68 -8.91
N LYS A 250 -2.29 -24.86 -7.60
CA LYS A 250 -1.44 -24.26 -6.58
C LYS A 250 -0.39 -25.28 -6.21
N ILE A 251 0.87 -24.93 -6.44
CA ILE A 251 2.01 -25.82 -6.27
C ILE A 251 2.88 -25.30 -5.15
N PHE A 252 3.24 -26.19 -4.25
CA PHE A 252 4.11 -25.95 -3.11
C PHE A 252 5.34 -26.85 -3.23
N ARG A 253 6.45 -26.42 -2.64
CA ARG A 253 7.67 -27.21 -2.51
C ARG A 253 8.07 -27.36 -1.06
N THR A 254 8.59 -28.52 -0.68
CA THR A 254 9.15 -28.74 0.67
C THR A 254 10.42 -27.92 0.87
N THR A 255 10.59 -27.35 2.06
CA THR A 255 11.75 -26.51 2.39
C THR A 255 12.79 -27.22 3.25
N ARG A 256 12.42 -28.35 3.88
CA ARG A 256 13.33 -29.19 4.66
C ARG A 256 13.13 -30.66 4.31
N LYS A 257 14.19 -31.44 4.52
CA LYS A 257 14.13 -32.90 4.48
C LYS A 257 13.58 -33.43 5.79
N GLU A 258 12.68 -34.40 5.73
CA GLU A 258 12.13 -35.10 6.88
C GLU A 258 12.12 -36.60 6.70
N ILE A 259 11.97 -37.34 7.81
CA ILE A 259 11.84 -38.80 7.82
C ILE A 259 10.45 -39.14 8.35
N LEU A 260 9.75 -40.02 7.64
CA LEU A 260 8.46 -40.52 8.07
C LEU A 260 8.59 -41.28 9.39
N THR A 261 7.90 -40.85 10.44
CA THR A 261 7.94 -41.51 11.76
C THR A 261 6.53 -41.88 12.21
N LYS A 262 6.44 -42.66 13.28
CA LYS A 262 5.17 -42.99 13.93
C LYS A 262 4.80 -41.87 14.90
N ASN A 263 3.65 -41.23 14.69
CA ASN A 263 3.18 -40.16 15.55
C ASN A 263 2.56 -40.70 16.86
N SER A 264 2.16 -39.80 17.76
CA SER A 264 1.52 -40.14 19.04
C SER A 264 0.21 -40.92 18.91
N GLU A 265 -0.48 -40.79 17.77
CA GLU A 265 -1.72 -41.52 17.45
C GLU A 265 -1.45 -42.88 16.79
N GLY A 266 -0.18 -43.26 16.68
CA GLY A 266 0.26 -44.54 16.10
C GLY A 266 0.20 -44.60 14.57
N ARG A 267 -0.07 -43.47 13.89
CA ARG A 267 -0.06 -43.38 12.42
C ARG A 267 1.34 -43.02 11.91
N TRP A 268 1.68 -43.49 10.71
CA TRP A 268 2.93 -43.15 10.05
C TRP A 268 2.75 -41.86 9.26
N GLU A 269 3.09 -40.75 9.90
CA GLU A 269 2.90 -39.39 9.39
C GLU A 269 4.09 -38.51 9.78
N VAL A 270 4.44 -37.56 8.92
CA VAL A 270 5.40 -36.51 9.26
C VAL A 270 4.96 -35.17 8.67
N GLU A 271 5.13 -34.10 9.45
CA GLU A 271 4.83 -32.73 9.04
C GLU A 271 6.08 -32.07 8.46
N VAL A 272 5.94 -31.57 7.23
CA VAL A 272 7.03 -30.98 6.46
C VAL A 272 6.63 -29.57 6.04
N PRO A 273 7.44 -28.54 6.34
CA PRO A 273 7.18 -27.18 5.92
C PRO A 273 7.31 -27.07 4.40
N VAL A 274 6.40 -26.27 3.86
CA VAL A 274 6.29 -26.01 2.44
C VAL A 274 6.18 -24.52 2.18
N VAL A 275 6.59 -24.13 0.98
CA VAL A 275 6.43 -22.78 0.45
C VAL A 275 5.77 -22.85 -0.92
N ALA A 276 4.81 -21.97 -1.17
CA ALA A 276 4.18 -21.85 -2.48
C ALA A 276 5.24 -21.49 -3.54
N MET A 277 5.07 -22.02 -4.76
CA MET A 277 5.95 -21.67 -5.89
C MET A 277 5.59 -20.32 -6.51
N SER A 278 4.36 -19.86 -6.32
CA SER A 278 3.89 -18.58 -6.82
C SER A 278 3.60 -17.64 -5.63
N PRO A 279 4.09 -16.39 -5.66
CA PRO A 279 3.81 -15.43 -4.61
C PRO A 279 2.37 -14.91 -4.74
N GLY A 280 1.87 -14.24 -3.70
CA GLY A 280 0.54 -13.65 -3.68
C GLY A 280 -0.51 -14.49 -2.95
N LYS A 281 -1.68 -13.89 -2.74
CA LYS A 281 -2.87 -14.55 -2.17
C LYS A 281 -3.35 -15.71 -3.03
N GLN A 282 -3.01 -15.72 -4.33
CA GLN A 282 -3.29 -16.86 -5.22
C GLN A 282 -2.67 -18.17 -4.75
N GLY A 283 -1.56 -18.11 -3.98
CA GLY A 283 -0.94 -19.29 -3.37
C GLY A 283 -1.72 -19.86 -2.19
N ASN A 284 -2.68 -19.12 -1.63
CA ASN A 284 -3.37 -19.53 -0.41
C ASN A 284 -4.28 -20.75 -0.63
N VAL A 285 -4.32 -21.66 0.33
CA VAL A 285 -5.04 -22.92 0.25
C VAL A 285 -5.72 -23.23 1.58
N PHE A 286 -6.96 -23.74 1.53
CA PHE A 286 -7.65 -24.25 2.70
C PHE A 286 -7.09 -25.62 3.12
N ALA A 287 -7.29 -26.00 4.37
CA ALA A 287 -7.04 -27.33 4.89
C ALA A 287 -7.63 -28.41 3.95
N GLY A 288 -6.87 -29.47 3.73
CA GLY A 288 -7.25 -30.58 2.86
C GLY A 288 -7.03 -30.35 1.35
N SER A 289 -6.70 -29.12 0.92
CA SER A 289 -6.58 -28.81 -0.50
C SER A 289 -5.29 -29.35 -1.14
N LEU A 290 -4.17 -29.39 -0.41
CA LEU A 290 -2.88 -29.91 -0.89
C LEU A 290 -2.83 -31.44 -0.75
N ASN A 291 -3.41 -32.15 -1.70
CA ASN A 291 -3.61 -33.58 -1.64
C ASN A 291 -3.02 -34.39 -2.83
N VAL A 292 -2.29 -33.73 -3.73
CA VAL A 292 -1.67 -34.39 -4.89
C VAL A 292 -0.15 -34.33 -4.79
N MET A 293 0.51 -35.47 -5.04
CA MET A 293 1.94 -35.56 -5.29
C MET A 293 2.17 -35.81 -6.79
N PRO A 294 2.53 -34.80 -7.60
CA PRO A 294 2.79 -34.99 -9.02
C PRO A 294 3.90 -36.01 -9.32
N LYS A 295 4.87 -36.13 -8.39
CA LYS A 295 5.89 -37.17 -8.38
C LYS A 295 5.86 -37.85 -7.00
N PRO A 296 5.13 -38.97 -6.85
CA PRO A 296 5.02 -39.68 -5.58
C PRO A 296 6.36 -40.19 -5.07
N ILE A 297 6.55 -40.17 -3.75
CA ILE A 297 7.69 -40.83 -3.09
C ILE A 297 7.30 -42.29 -2.83
N MET A 298 8.21 -43.21 -3.13
CA MET A 298 8.02 -44.62 -2.80
C MET A 298 7.80 -44.81 -1.30
N GLY A 299 6.71 -45.49 -0.95
CA GLY A 299 6.35 -45.76 0.45
C GLY A 299 5.54 -44.65 1.14
N ILE A 300 5.25 -43.52 0.47
CA ILE A 300 4.27 -42.52 0.93
C ILE A 300 2.96 -42.71 0.13
N GLU A 301 1.83 -42.79 0.82
CA GLU A 301 0.53 -43.06 0.18
C GLU A 301 -0.29 -41.78 -0.02
N TYR A 302 -0.19 -40.83 0.89
CA TYR A 302 -0.95 -39.58 0.80
C TYR A 302 -0.16 -38.38 1.30
N VAL A 303 -0.66 -37.22 0.90
CA VAL A 303 -0.21 -35.91 1.34
C VAL A 303 -1.44 -35.08 1.68
N ILE A 304 -1.39 -34.27 2.73
CA ILE A 304 -2.49 -33.40 3.12
C ILE A 304 -2.00 -32.22 3.96
N ASN A 305 -2.48 -31.00 3.70
CA ASN A 305 -2.33 -29.91 4.66
C ASN A 305 -3.46 -29.97 5.70
N LYS A 306 -3.14 -30.15 6.98
CA LYS A 306 -4.16 -30.21 8.05
C LYS A 306 -4.72 -28.84 8.44
N LYS A 307 -4.00 -27.76 8.13
CA LYS A 307 -4.35 -26.38 8.45
C LYS A 307 -4.42 -25.53 7.18
N ASP A 308 -5.15 -24.43 7.27
CA ASP A 308 -5.19 -23.40 6.24
C ASP A 308 -3.81 -22.75 6.08
N ILE A 309 -3.43 -22.46 4.84
CA ILE A 309 -2.23 -21.70 4.50
C ILE A 309 -2.68 -20.43 3.79
N MET A 310 -2.84 -19.35 4.55
CA MET A 310 -3.48 -18.08 4.11
C MET A 310 -2.56 -16.85 4.21
N ASN A 311 -1.28 -17.07 4.49
CA ASN A 311 -0.31 -16.01 4.74
C ASN A 311 0.41 -15.49 3.47
N GLY A 312 0.00 -15.95 2.28
CA GLY A 312 0.43 -15.32 1.02
C GLY A 312 -0.18 -13.93 0.89
N THR A 313 0.65 -12.94 0.57
CA THR A 313 0.25 -11.54 0.41
C THR A 313 0.57 -11.08 -1.00
N ASP A 314 -0.31 -10.29 -1.60
CA ASP A 314 -0.05 -9.68 -2.91
C ASP A 314 0.94 -8.51 -2.79
N ASP A 315 1.37 -7.99 -3.94
CA ASP A 315 2.11 -6.73 -3.97
C ASP A 315 1.24 -5.61 -3.39
N GLU A 316 1.84 -4.77 -2.56
CA GLU A 316 1.16 -3.59 -2.01
C GLU A 316 0.73 -2.66 -3.15
N SER A 317 -0.55 -2.28 -3.16
CA SER A 317 -1.13 -1.43 -4.18
C SER A 317 -0.72 0.04 -4.02
N ASP A 318 -0.88 0.86 -5.06
CA ASP A 318 -0.59 2.30 -4.98
C ASP A 318 -1.39 3.03 -3.89
N PRO A 319 -2.70 2.79 -3.70
CA PRO A 319 -3.45 3.37 -2.60
C PRO A 319 -2.89 2.99 -1.23
N GLU A 320 -2.56 1.71 -1.01
CA GLU A 320 -2.02 1.24 0.28
C GLU A 320 -0.65 1.85 0.57
N LEU A 321 0.24 1.89 -0.44
CA LEU A 321 1.57 2.50 -0.30
C LEU A 321 1.46 4.00 0.03
N ARG A 322 0.54 4.71 -0.63
CA ARG A 322 0.29 6.14 -0.39
C ARG A 322 -0.17 6.39 1.02
N GLU A 323 -1.18 5.66 1.49
CA GLU A 323 -1.69 5.81 2.86
C GLU A 323 -0.62 5.49 3.91
N ARG A 324 0.17 4.43 3.69
CA ARG A 324 1.28 4.10 4.58
C ARG A 324 2.37 5.19 4.60
N ALA A 325 2.68 5.77 3.45
CA ALA A 325 3.66 6.83 3.35
C ALA A 325 3.18 8.15 3.98
N LYS A 326 1.91 8.52 3.82
CA LYS A 326 1.29 9.65 4.53
C LYS A 326 1.31 9.45 6.04
N SER A 327 0.87 8.28 6.50
CA SER A 327 0.90 7.91 7.91
C SER A 327 2.31 7.99 8.50
N ALA A 328 3.33 7.60 7.72
CA ALA A 328 4.72 7.70 8.14
C ALA A 328 5.20 9.16 8.23
N LEU A 329 4.77 10.03 7.31
CA LEU A 329 5.07 11.47 7.36
C LEU A 329 4.43 12.13 8.59
N GLU A 330 3.18 11.80 8.89
CA GLU A 330 2.47 12.26 10.10
C GLU A 330 3.20 11.79 11.37
N LYS A 331 3.59 10.52 11.43
CA LYS A 331 4.36 9.96 12.56
C LYS A 331 5.77 10.54 12.66
N ALA A 332 6.41 10.86 11.54
CA ALA A 332 7.74 11.48 11.50
C ALA A 332 7.71 12.92 12.01
N GLY A 333 6.57 13.61 11.87
CA GLY A 333 6.30 14.87 12.57
C GLY A 333 6.16 14.66 14.07
N LYS A 334 7.22 14.22 14.77
CA LYS A 334 7.23 14.21 16.24
C LYS A 334 6.92 15.62 16.77
N ALA A 335 6.24 15.69 17.92
CA ALA A 335 5.92 16.93 18.61
C ALA A 335 4.94 17.91 17.90
N THR A 336 4.00 17.41 17.10
CA THR A 336 2.78 18.15 16.76
C THR A 336 1.61 17.68 17.64
N LEU A 337 0.57 18.51 17.80
CA LEU A 337 -0.64 18.13 18.54
C LEU A 337 -1.30 16.87 17.97
N ILE A 338 -1.30 16.74 16.63
CA ILE A 338 -1.84 15.56 15.92
C ILE A 338 -1.02 14.32 16.26
N SER A 339 0.31 14.42 16.30
CA SER A 339 1.17 13.28 16.61
C SER A 339 0.99 12.81 18.05
N LEU A 340 0.83 13.73 18.99
CA LEU A 340 0.50 13.40 20.39
C LEU A 340 -0.87 12.72 20.48
N LYS A 341 -1.89 13.27 19.81
CA LYS A 341 -3.24 12.67 19.76
C LYS A 341 -3.21 11.25 19.20
N SER A 342 -2.64 11.06 18.01
CA SER A 342 -2.58 9.77 17.32
C SER A 342 -1.73 8.75 18.07
N ALA A 343 -0.64 9.17 18.70
CA ALA A 343 0.21 8.29 19.50
C ALA A 343 -0.57 7.74 20.71
N VAL A 344 -1.24 8.60 21.47
CA VAL A 344 -2.05 8.18 22.63
C VAL A 344 -3.27 7.36 22.18
N GLN A 345 -3.94 7.74 21.09
CA GLN A 345 -5.07 6.99 20.54
C GLN A 345 -4.70 5.56 20.10
N SER A 346 -3.44 5.31 19.77
CA SER A 346 -2.95 4.00 19.35
C SER A 346 -2.60 3.05 20.50
N VAL A 347 -2.62 3.52 21.74
CA VAL A 347 -2.36 2.69 22.93
C VAL A 347 -3.52 1.71 23.15
N GLU A 348 -3.17 0.45 23.40
CA GLU A 348 -4.17 -0.60 23.62
C GLU A 348 -5.06 -0.27 24.83
N GLY A 349 -6.37 -0.42 24.65
CA GLY A 349 -7.37 -0.13 25.68
C GLY A 349 -7.81 1.33 25.77
N VAL A 350 -7.19 2.27 25.05
CA VAL A 350 -7.70 3.64 24.92
C VAL A 350 -9.00 3.61 24.12
N THR A 351 -10.03 4.27 24.64
CA THR A 351 -11.40 4.27 24.10
C THR A 351 -11.92 5.69 23.92
N GLY A 352 -12.78 5.88 22.93
CA GLY A 352 -13.27 7.21 22.54
C GLY A 352 -12.18 8.08 21.91
N GLU A 353 -12.53 9.33 21.64
CA GLU A 353 -11.60 10.30 21.07
C GLU A 353 -10.67 10.91 22.15
N VAL A 354 -9.36 10.90 21.90
CA VAL A 354 -8.37 11.61 22.72
C VAL A 354 -8.44 13.12 22.44
N LYS A 355 -8.54 13.93 23.49
CA LYS A 355 -8.49 15.40 23.40
C LYS A 355 -7.10 15.90 23.69
N VAL A 356 -6.63 16.86 22.89
CA VAL A 356 -5.33 17.51 23.03
C VAL A 356 -5.54 19.01 22.93
N GLU A 357 -5.11 19.73 23.95
CA GLU A 357 -5.22 21.18 24.06
C GLU A 357 -3.81 21.79 24.12
N ASP A 358 -3.56 22.77 23.26
CA ASP A 358 -2.31 23.54 23.24
C ASP A 358 -2.45 24.77 24.11
N GLN A 359 -1.48 25.01 24.98
CA GLN A 359 -1.45 26.16 25.89
C GLN A 359 -2.73 26.26 26.73
N PRO A 360 -3.06 25.23 27.53
CA PRO A 360 -4.18 25.32 28.47
C PRO A 360 -4.00 26.56 29.35
N ASP A 361 -5.09 27.28 29.59
CA ASP A 361 -5.11 28.58 30.30
C ASP A 361 -4.20 29.66 29.68
N GLY A 362 -3.83 29.50 28.40
CA GLY A 362 -2.94 30.41 27.68
C GLY A 362 -1.48 30.34 28.12
N VAL A 363 -1.05 29.26 28.78
CA VAL A 363 0.34 29.08 29.26
C VAL A 363 1.21 28.44 28.17
N PRO A 364 2.19 29.16 27.59
CA PRO A 364 3.05 28.59 26.56
C PRO A 364 3.92 27.45 27.08
N GLY A 365 4.14 26.43 26.25
CA GLY A 365 5.02 25.30 26.57
C GLY A 365 4.35 24.18 27.38
N ILE A 366 3.05 24.27 27.64
CA ILE A 366 2.23 23.21 28.22
C ILE A 366 1.25 22.69 27.17
N VAL A 367 1.11 21.38 27.07
CA VAL A 367 0.07 20.70 26.28
C VAL A 367 -0.71 19.80 27.22
N GLN A 368 -2.03 19.89 27.24
CA GLN A 368 -2.89 19.00 28.02
C GLN A 368 -3.46 17.90 27.14
N ILE A 369 -3.41 16.65 27.63
CA ILE A 369 -4.00 15.49 26.96
C ILE A 369 -5.01 14.83 27.89
N VAL A 370 -6.21 14.61 27.38
CA VAL A 370 -7.29 13.91 28.09
C VAL A 370 -7.68 12.65 27.32
N ALA A 371 -7.59 11.49 27.96
CA ALA A 371 -7.93 10.20 27.35
C ALA A 371 -8.69 9.27 28.31
N SER A 372 -9.62 8.48 27.76
CA SER A 372 -10.37 7.44 28.47
C SER A 372 -9.80 6.04 28.18
N GLY A 373 -9.72 5.16 29.18
CA GLY A 373 -9.21 3.79 29.02
C GLY A 373 -7.69 3.69 28.78
N GLY A 374 -7.17 2.48 28.64
CA GLY A 374 -5.73 2.20 28.47
C GLY A 374 -4.95 2.29 29.78
N ASP A 375 -3.73 1.77 29.79
CA ASP A 375 -2.84 1.82 30.95
C ASP A 375 -2.11 3.17 31.05
N ASP A 376 -2.14 3.80 32.22
CA ASP A 376 -1.54 5.13 32.44
C ASP A 376 -0.03 5.14 32.12
N ARG A 377 0.71 4.10 32.50
CA ARG A 377 2.17 4.06 32.31
C ARG A 377 2.54 3.92 30.84
N GLU A 378 1.74 3.17 30.09
CA GLU A 378 1.93 3.05 28.65
C GLU A 378 1.64 4.36 27.93
N ILE A 379 0.55 5.03 28.29
CA ILE A 379 0.19 6.35 27.74
C ILE A 379 1.28 7.38 28.04
N GLU A 380 1.73 7.47 29.29
CA GLU A 380 2.80 8.41 29.69
C GLU A 380 4.11 8.16 28.94
N ARG A 381 4.50 6.89 28.76
CA ARG A 381 5.69 6.52 27.96
C ARG A 381 5.55 6.97 26.51
N VAL A 382 4.40 6.70 25.89
CA VAL A 382 4.15 7.08 24.49
C VAL A 382 4.16 8.60 24.31
N ILE A 383 3.60 9.34 25.28
CA ILE A 383 3.67 10.80 25.32
C ILE A 383 5.12 11.29 25.40
N GLU A 384 5.92 10.71 26.30
CA GLU A 384 7.33 11.08 26.49
C GLU A 384 8.18 10.81 25.23
N GLU A 385 7.95 9.70 24.53
CA GLU A 385 8.66 9.35 23.29
C GLU A 385 8.27 10.23 22.09
N THR A 386 7.11 10.89 22.17
CA THR A 386 6.48 11.66 21.09
C THR A 386 6.64 13.17 21.26
N ARG A 387 6.69 13.68 22.50
CA ARG A 387 6.78 15.12 22.79
C ARG A 387 8.15 15.71 22.41
N SER A 388 8.19 17.03 22.21
CA SER A 388 9.45 17.76 22.04
C SER A 388 10.12 18.02 23.37
N ALA A 389 11.45 18.11 23.35
CA ALA A 389 12.20 18.67 24.47
C ALA A 389 11.75 20.11 24.76
N GLY A 390 11.57 20.44 26.04
CA GLY A 390 11.11 21.77 26.48
C GLY A 390 9.59 21.96 26.52
N ILE A 391 8.79 21.03 26.00
CA ILE A 391 7.32 21.01 26.16
C ILE A 391 6.95 20.08 27.32
N LYS A 392 6.16 20.58 28.26
CA LYS A 392 5.56 19.80 29.33
C LYS A 392 4.20 19.29 28.87
N VAL A 393 4.02 17.98 28.82
CA VAL A 393 2.71 17.38 28.51
C VAL A 393 2.05 16.94 29.82
N GLU A 394 0.84 17.42 30.08
CA GLU A 394 0.03 17.04 31.23
C GLU A 394 -1.05 16.06 30.80
N PHE A 395 -0.91 14.81 31.23
CA PHE A 395 -1.93 13.78 31.01
C PHE A 395 -2.95 13.79 32.16
N LYS A 396 -4.24 13.78 31.82
CA LYS A 396 -5.34 13.66 32.78
C LYS A 396 -6.42 12.70 32.28
N ARG A 397 -7.16 12.11 33.21
CA ARG A 397 -8.42 11.40 32.91
C ARG A 397 -9.57 12.41 32.86
N PRO A 398 -10.61 12.17 32.04
CA PRO A 398 -11.73 13.09 31.96
C PRO A 398 -12.48 13.17 33.29
N ILE A 399 -12.98 14.35 33.60
CA ILE A 399 -13.87 14.58 34.74
C ILE A 399 -15.25 14.03 34.37
N ILE A 400 -15.70 13.02 35.11
CA ILE A 400 -17.00 12.41 34.86
C ILE A 400 -18.11 13.30 35.41
N VAL A 401 -18.97 13.78 34.52
CA VAL A 401 -20.18 14.52 34.87
C VAL A 401 -21.36 13.54 34.87
N PRO A 402 -21.88 13.16 36.06
CA PRO A 402 -22.97 12.22 36.14
C PRO A 402 -24.25 12.82 35.54
N LEU A 403 -24.92 12.02 34.70
CA LEU A 403 -26.17 12.40 34.04
C LEU A 403 -27.36 11.71 34.69
N ASP A 404 -28.22 12.51 35.31
CA ASP A 404 -29.57 12.12 35.73
C ASP A 404 -30.58 12.64 34.74
N ILE A 405 -31.25 11.73 34.04
CA ILE A 405 -32.23 12.07 33.03
C ILE A 405 -33.60 11.63 33.51
N LYS A 406 -34.55 12.56 33.50
CA LYS A 406 -35.97 12.26 33.76
C LYS A 406 -36.76 12.55 32.50
N LEU A 407 -37.60 11.60 32.09
CA LEU A 407 -38.48 11.72 30.94
C LEU A 407 -39.91 11.43 31.34
N SER A 408 -40.85 12.22 30.82
CA SER A 408 -42.28 11.94 30.85
C SER A 408 -42.76 11.75 29.41
N ILE A 409 -43.26 10.56 29.08
CA ILE A 409 -43.63 10.18 27.72
C ILE A 409 -45.08 9.71 27.65
N ALA A 410 -45.80 10.13 26.62
CA ALA A 410 -47.12 9.63 26.28
C ALA A 410 -47.00 8.42 25.37
N VAL A 411 -47.73 7.36 25.67
CA VAL A 411 -47.72 6.10 24.89
C VAL A 411 -49.02 5.89 24.15
N VAL A 412 -48.97 5.18 23.03
CA VAL A 412 -50.18 4.82 22.27
C VAL A 412 -51.02 3.81 23.05
N GLU A 413 -52.35 4.00 23.09
CA GLU A 413 -53.27 3.07 23.74
C GLU A 413 -53.17 1.64 23.17
N GLY A 414 -53.15 0.63 24.05
CA GLY A 414 -53.15 -0.78 23.67
C GLY A 414 -51.76 -1.41 23.44
N ILE A 415 -50.66 -0.68 23.65
CA ILE A 415 -49.29 -1.21 23.56
C ILE A 415 -48.75 -1.66 24.93
N ASP A 416 -47.79 -2.58 24.94
CA ASP A 416 -47.09 -3.00 26.16
C ASP A 416 -46.16 -1.88 26.65
N ARG A 417 -46.54 -1.29 27.80
CA ARG A 417 -45.85 -0.18 28.44
C ARG A 417 -44.45 -0.55 28.92
N ASP A 418 -44.24 -1.78 29.37
CA ASP A 418 -42.94 -2.21 29.87
C ASP A 418 -41.97 -2.49 28.73
N GLU A 419 -42.46 -2.95 27.58
CA GLU A 419 -41.67 -3.09 26.36
C GLU A 419 -41.21 -1.72 25.82
N VAL A 420 -42.13 -0.76 25.71
CA VAL A 420 -41.80 0.62 25.28
C VAL A 420 -40.80 1.26 26.23
N ARG A 421 -40.97 1.10 27.56
CA ARG A 421 -40.03 1.65 28.56
C ARG A 421 -38.61 1.10 28.37
N LYS A 422 -38.46 -0.21 28.18
CA LYS A 422 -37.15 -0.85 27.98
C LYS A 422 -36.49 -0.39 26.68
N GLU A 423 -37.28 -0.24 25.63
CA GLU A 423 -36.78 0.19 24.34
C GLU A 423 -36.32 1.65 24.35
N VAL A 424 -37.06 2.54 25.01
CA VAL A 424 -36.65 3.93 25.25
C VAL A 424 -35.37 3.99 26.12
N ASP A 425 -35.30 3.22 27.20
CA ASP A 425 -34.09 3.14 28.04
C ASP A 425 -32.87 2.70 27.22
N ARG A 426 -33.03 1.68 26.38
CA ARG A 426 -31.97 1.18 25.49
C ARG A 426 -31.48 2.25 24.51
N MET A 427 -32.39 2.94 23.83
CA MET A 427 -32.05 3.98 22.85
C MET A 427 -31.32 5.16 23.48
N ILE A 428 -31.76 5.60 24.66
CA ILE A 428 -31.13 6.70 25.40
C ILE A 428 -29.74 6.29 25.89
N ARG A 429 -29.59 5.07 26.45
CA ARG A 429 -28.27 4.55 26.84
C ARG A 429 -27.31 4.43 25.66
N GLN A 430 -27.81 4.03 24.49
CA GLN A 430 -26.99 3.96 23.29
C GLN A 430 -26.49 5.33 22.84
N TYR A 431 -27.37 6.34 22.87
CA TYR A 431 -26.98 7.73 22.58
C TYR A 431 -25.89 8.22 23.54
N LEU A 432 -26.10 8.08 24.85
CA LEU A 432 -25.16 8.54 25.87
C LEU A 432 -23.86 7.73 25.89
N GLY A 433 -23.92 6.44 25.58
CA GLY A 433 -22.74 5.57 25.49
C GLY A 433 -21.83 5.89 24.30
N ALA A 434 -22.35 6.56 23.27
CA ALA A 434 -21.58 6.99 22.10
C ALA A 434 -20.91 8.36 22.28
N MET A 435 -21.10 9.03 23.43
CA MET A 435 -20.53 10.35 23.69
C MET A 435 -19.02 10.30 23.92
N ASN A 436 -18.32 11.24 23.31
CA ASN A 436 -16.91 11.50 23.52
C ASN A 436 -16.70 12.50 24.66
N ILE A 437 -15.44 12.73 25.02
CA ILE A 437 -15.03 13.83 25.89
C ILE A 437 -15.40 15.15 25.18
N ASP A 438 -15.82 16.19 25.91
CA ASP A 438 -16.18 17.52 25.37
C ASP A 438 -17.46 17.52 24.49
N ASP A 439 -18.22 16.43 24.49
CA ASP A 439 -19.55 16.39 23.85
C ASP A 439 -20.62 16.94 24.79
N ASP A 440 -21.30 17.99 24.35
CA ASP A 440 -22.50 18.52 25.01
C ASP A 440 -23.64 17.48 25.01
N VAL A 441 -24.37 17.38 26.13
CA VAL A 441 -25.60 16.57 26.19
C VAL A 441 -26.76 17.42 25.65
N ILE A 442 -27.23 17.05 24.46
CA ILE A 442 -28.26 17.82 23.77
C ILE A 442 -29.65 17.33 24.15
N HIS A 443 -30.42 18.22 24.77
CA HIS A 443 -31.79 17.97 25.23
C HIS A 443 -32.71 17.45 24.11
N SER A 444 -32.66 18.09 22.94
CA SER A 444 -33.49 17.70 21.80
C SER A 444 -33.12 16.34 21.20
N GLN A 445 -31.86 15.88 21.35
CA GLN A 445 -31.46 14.55 20.88
C GLN A 445 -32.02 13.44 21.76
N ILE A 446 -32.15 13.68 23.07
CA ILE A 446 -32.83 12.76 24.00
C ILE A 446 -34.32 12.64 23.61
N ILE A 447 -35.00 13.76 23.37
CA ILE A 447 -36.40 13.77 22.89
C ILE A 447 -36.53 12.97 21.59
N LYS A 448 -35.67 13.27 20.62
CA LYS A 448 -35.66 12.57 19.32
C LYS A 448 -35.44 11.06 19.48
N SER A 449 -34.54 10.66 20.38
CA SER A 449 -34.22 9.24 20.63
C SER A 449 -35.42 8.51 21.23
N ALA A 450 -36.17 9.15 22.13
CA ALA A 450 -37.41 8.62 22.67
C ALA A 450 -38.55 8.57 21.64
N LEU A 451 -38.75 9.65 20.86
CA LEU A 451 -39.77 9.70 19.80
C LEU A 451 -39.52 8.70 18.65
N GLY A 452 -38.26 8.28 18.47
CA GLY A 452 -37.90 7.26 17.48
C GLY A 452 -38.38 5.84 17.83
N VAL A 453 -38.85 5.61 19.07
CA VAL A 453 -39.33 4.31 19.52
C VAL A 453 -40.79 4.10 19.12
N GLN A 454 -41.06 2.97 18.45
CA GLN A 454 -42.43 2.59 18.07
C GLN A 454 -43.29 2.41 19.32
N GLY A 455 -44.41 3.13 19.40
CA GLY A 455 -45.31 3.12 20.55
C GLY A 455 -45.26 4.37 21.42
N VAL A 456 -44.26 5.24 21.23
CA VAL A 456 -44.23 6.58 21.83
C VAL A 456 -45.07 7.52 20.96
N LYS A 457 -46.05 8.17 21.59
CA LYS A 457 -46.95 9.13 20.94
C LYS A 457 -46.39 10.55 21.01
N ASP A 458 -45.87 10.93 22.18
CA ASP A 458 -45.24 12.22 22.42
C ASP A 458 -44.28 12.17 23.62
N VAL A 459 -43.44 13.20 23.77
CA VAL A 459 -42.54 13.40 24.91
C VAL A 459 -42.90 14.72 25.59
N HIS A 460 -43.58 14.66 26.73
CA HIS A 460 -44.09 15.83 27.44
C HIS A 460 -43.01 16.61 28.19
N ASP A 461 -42.06 15.89 28.82
CA ASP A 461 -41.00 16.53 29.57
C ASP A 461 -39.70 15.74 29.54
N VAL A 462 -38.57 16.46 29.49
CA VAL A 462 -37.23 15.92 29.63
C VAL A 462 -36.41 16.88 30.47
N THR A 463 -35.76 16.37 31.52
CA THR A 463 -34.79 17.12 32.29
C THR A 463 -33.45 16.39 32.34
N ILE A 464 -32.36 17.13 32.14
CA ILE A 464 -30.99 16.67 32.35
C ILE A 464 -30.49 17.35 33.63
N ASN A 465 -30.10 16.56 34.64
CA ASN A 465 -29.65 17.06 35.95
C ASN A 465 -30.64 18.07 36.57
N GLY A 466 -31.95 17.85 36.36
CA GLY A 466 -33.04 18.69 36.87
C GLY A 466 -33.34 19.95 36.04
N LYS A 467 -32.70 20.17 34.89
CA LYS A 467 -32.93 21.33 34.02
C LYS A 467 -33.46 20.93 32.64
N LYS A 468 -34.23 21.83 32.00
CA LYS A 468 -34.80 21.66 30.65
C LYS A 468 -33.95 22.35 29.56
N GLU A 469 -32.62 22.24 29.67
CA GLU A 469 -31.67 22.84 28.76
C GLU A 469 -30.56 21.84 28.44
N ASN A 470 -29.74 22.13 27.41
CA ASN A 470 -28.56 21.34 27.11
C ASN A 470 -27.57 21.42 28.28
N LEU A 471 -26.85 20.32 28.52
CA LEU A 471 -25.69 20.35 29.40
C LEU A 471 -24.47 20.64 28.56
N VAL A 472 -23.88 21.83 28.75
CA VAL A 472 -22.60 22.19 28.12
C VAL A 472 -21.48 21.60 28.95
N THR A 473 -20.58 20.86 28.32
CA THR A 473 -19.41 20.23 28.97
C THR A 473 -18.15 21.05 28.72
N ASN A 474 -17.21 21.01 29.67
CA ASN A 474 -15.87 21.55 29.45
C ASN A 474 -14.99 20.60 28.61
N PRO A 475 -13.87 21.07 28.03
CA PRO A 475 -12.98 20.26 27.19
C PRO A 475 -12.37 19.02 27.86
N ASP A 476 -12.34 18.99 29.20
CA ASP A 476 -11.85 17.87 30.01
C ASP A 476 -12.97 17.07 30.69
N GLU A 477 -14.23 17.40 30.42
CA GLU A 477 -15.39 16.72 30.99
C GLU A 477 -15.97 15.68 30.03
N LYS A 478 -16.56 14.62 30.62
CA LYS A 478 -17.33 13.63 29.89
C LYS A 478 -18.64 13.37 30.62
N GLY A 479 -19.75 13.56 29.92
CA GLY A 479 -21.07 13.13 30.40
C GLY A 479 -21.12 11.61 30.52
N GLU A 480 -21.39 11.10 31.71
CA GLU A 480 -21.58 9.65 31.92
C GLU A 480 -22.95 9.38 32.52
N PHE A 481 -23.63 8.41 31.93
CA PHE A 481 -24.95 8.00 32.36
C PHE A 481 -24.94 7.53 33.84
N ARG A 482 -25.76 8.15 34.67
CA ARG A 482 -25.96 7.73 36.07
C ARG A 482 -27.34 7.15 36.32
N THR A 483 -28.39 7.94 36.05
CA THR A 483 -29.78 7.51 36.29
C THR A 483 -30.71 7.89 35.14
N LEU A 484 -31.69 7.00 34.86
CA LEU A 484 -32.79 7.25 33.94
C LEU A 484 -34.11 6.97 34.66
N GLU A 485 -34.96 7.99 34.77
CA GLU A 485 -36.33 7.84 35.25
C GLU A 485 -37.30 8.08 34.09
N ILE A 486 -38.11 7.06 33.74
CA ILE A 486 -39.09 7.14 32.66
C ILE A 486 -40.50 7.02 33.25
N PHE A 487 -41.24 8.13 33.21
CA PHE A 487 -42.65 8.20 33.56
C PHE A 487 -43.51 8.01 32.30
N LEU A 488 -44.42 7.04 32.35
CA LEU A 488 -45.35 6.77 31.24
C LEU A 488 -46.70 7.38 31.59
N GLU A 489 -47.18 8.26 30.73
CA GLU A 489 -48.48 8.93 30.84
C GLU A 489 -49.43 8.42 29.75
N ASP A 490 -50.73 8.58 30.00
CA ASP A 490 -51.82 8.15 29.10
C ASP A 490 -52.08 9.17 27.97
#